data_AF-A0A929W1I3-F1
#
_entry.id   AF-A0A929W1I3-F1
#
_cell.length_a   1.000
_cell.length_b   1.000
_cell.length_c   1.000
_cell.angle_alpha   90.00
_cell.angle_beta   90.00
_cell.angle_gamma   90.00
#
_symmetry.space_group_name_H-M   'P 1'
#
loop_
_entity.id
_entity.type
_entity.pdbx_description
1 polymer ?
#
loop_
_entity_poly.entity_id
_entity_poly.type
_entity_poly.pdbx_seq_one_letter_code
_entity_poly.pdbx_strand_id
1 'polypeptide(L)' 'AMAAEMISQASLIMEMEATAEEVIATIYGHPTYSEALYEAIADALGLAIHLPAKKK' A
#
# COMPACT_ATOMS: atom_id res chain seq x y z
N ALA A 1 10.59 -13.61 6.25
CA ALA A 1 10.53 -13.66 4.77
C ALA A 1 9.52 -12.65 4.22
N MET A 2 8.23 -12.71 4.58
CA MET A 2 7.20 -11.83 4.00
C MET A 2 7.44 -10.32 4.18
N ALA A 3 8.01 -9.88 5.31
CA ALA A 3 8.39 -8.48 5.48
C ALA A 3 9.45 -8.03 4.45
N ALA A 4 10.40 -8.90 4.10
CA ALA A 4 11.42 -8.57 3.09
C ALA A 4 10.79 -8.43 1.70
N GLU A 5 9.87 -9.34 1.34
CA GLU A 5 9.12 -9.26 0.06
C GLU A 5 8.31 -7.96 -0.06
N MET A 6 7.61 -7.54 1.01
CA MET A 6 6.86 -6.29 1.02
C MET A 6 7.77 -5.06 0.92
N ILE A 7 8.93 -5.07 1.57
CA ILE A 7 9.91 -3.98 1.45
C ILE A 7 10.49 -3.94 0.04
N SER A 8 10.80 -5.09 -0.57
CA SER A 8 11.23 -5.16 -1.98
C SER A 8 10.17 -4.60 -2.94
N GLN A 9 8.89 -4.87 -2.70
CA GLN A 9 7.79 -4.28 -3.45
C GLN A 9 7.75 -2.75 -3.30
N ALA A 10 7.91 -2.22 -2.08
CA ALA A 10 7.97 -0.78 -1.84
C ALA A 10 9.19 -0.14 -2.53
N SER A 11 10.36 -0.80 -2.51
CA SER A 11 11.54 -0.33 -3.23
C SER A 11 11.32 -0.28 -4.75
N LEU A 12 10.63 -1.27 -5.32
CA LEU A 12 10.27 -1.26 -6.74
C LEU A 12 9.33 -0.11 -7.11
N ILE A 13 8.31 0.13 -6.28
CA ILE A 13 7.38 1.27 -6.46
C ILE A 13 8.15 2.60 -6.49
N MET A 14 9.12 2.76 -5.57
CA MET A 14 9.97 3.96 -5.50
C MET A 14 10.88 4.10 -6.72
N GLU A 15 11.53 3.02 -7.16
CA GLU A 15 12.41 3.01 -8.35
C GLU A 15 11.64 3.34 -9.64
N MET A 16 10.37 2.91 -9.72
CA MET A 16 9.48 3.25 -10.84
C MET A 16 8.97 4.69 -10.80
N GLU A 17 9.31 5.47 -9.76
CA GLU A 17 8.77 6.81 -9.50
C GLU A 17 7.24 6.84 -9.48
N ALA A 18 6.61 5.72 -9.11
CA ALA A 18 5.16 5.60 -9.10
C ALA A 18 4.55 6.44 -7.97
N THR A 19 3.48 7.16 -8.31
CA THR A 19 2.69 7.94 -7.37
C THR A 19 1.79 7.04 -6.51
N ALA A 20 1.38 7.53 -5.34
CA ALA A 20 0.47 6.78 -4.46
C ALA A 20 -0.87 6.48 -5.16
N GLU A 21 -1.35 7.43 -5.97
CA GLU A 21 -2.57 7.31 -6.77
C GLU A 21 -2.46 6.21 -7.83
N GLU A 22 -1.32 6.08 -8.50
CA GLU A 22 -1.05 5.01 -9.46
C GLU A 22 -1.01 3.64 -8.79
N VAL A 23 -0.43 3.53 -7.59
CA VAL A 23 -0.42 2.27 -6.84
C VAL A 23 -1.83 1.88 -6.40
N ILE A 24 -2.64 2.82 -5.93
CA ILE A 24 -4.02 2.56 -5.51
C ILE A 24 -4.93 2.18 -6.68
N ALA A 25 -4.62 2.65 -7.90
CA ALA A 25 -5.31 2.22 -9.11
C ALA A 25 -5.02 0.76 -9.50
N THR A 26 -4.04 0.10 -8.89
CA THR A 26 -3.76 -1.33 -9.08
C THR A 26 -4.60 -2.23 -8.16
N ILE A 27 -4.59 -3.54 -8.41
CA ILE A 27 -5.33 -4.54 -7.62
C ILE A 27 -4.35 -5.41 -6.86
N TYR A 28 -4.49 -5.44 -5.54
CA TYR A 28 -3.80 -6.39 -4.67
C TYR A 28 -4.69 -7.62 -4.43
N GLY A 29 -4.06 -8.80 -4.34
CA GLY A 29 -4.78 -10.03 -4.03
C GLY A 29 -5.32 -10.00 -2.59
N HIS A 30 -6.52 -10.55 -2.39
CA HIS A 30 -7.13 -10.70 -1.07
C HIS A 30 -7.48 -12.19 -0.82
N PRO A 31 -7.13 -12.78 0.34
CA PRO A 31 -6.35 -12.21 1.46
C PRO A 31 -4.83 -12.40 1.29
N THR A 32 -4.03 -11.35 1.49
CA THR A 32 -2.55 -11.40 1.37
C THR A 32 -1.83 -10.42 2.29
N TYR A 33 -0.58 -10.70 2.68
CA TYR A 33 0.20 -9.73 3.47
C TYR A 33 0.49 -8.42 2.74
N SER A 34 0.62 -8.45 1.42
CA SER A 34 0.89 -7.25 0.62
C SER A 34 -0.30 -6.26 0.64
N GLU A 35 -1.52 -6.73 0.93
CA GLU A 35 -2.68 -5.84 1.09
C GLU A 35 -2.48 -4.80 2.20
N ALA A 36 -1.66 -5.10 3.22
CA ALA A 36 -1.30 -4.14 4.25
C ALA A 36 -0.44 -2.97 3.73
N LEU A 37 0.40 -3.20 2.72
CA LEU A 37 1.14 -2.12 2.04
C LEU A 37 0.18 -1.26 1.20
N TYR A 38 -0.75 -1.88 0.48
CA TYR A 38 -1.79 -1.18 -0.27
C TYR A 38 -2.63 -0.29 0.66
N GLU A 39 -3.10 -0.83 1.79
CA GLU A 39 -3.90 -0.10 2.76
C GLU A 39 -3.12 1.06 3.39
N ALA A 40 -1.82 0.89 3.65
CA ALA A 40 -0.96 1.96 4.17
C ALA A 40 -0.79 3.12 3.17
N ILE A 41 -0.69 2.81 1.88
CA ILE A 41 -0.66 3.84 0.82
C ILE A 41 -2.03 4.53 0.72
N ALA A 42 -3.12 3.77 0.81
CA ALA A 42 -4.47 4.32 0.81
C ALA A 42 -4.68 5.26 2.00
N ASP A 43 -4.14 4.92 3.17
CA ASP A 43 -4.19 5.75 4.38
C ASP A 43 -3.45 7.09 4.21
N ALA A 44 -2.33 7.08 3.49
CA ALA A 44 -1.59 8.31 3.17
C ALA A 44 -2.44 9.27 2.31
N LEU A 45 -3.32 8.74 1.45
CA LEU A 45 -4.27 9.49 0.63
C LEU A 45 -5.62 9.75 1.32
N GLY A 46 -5.85 9.23 2.52
CA GLY A 46 -7.14 9.31 3.20
C GLY A 46 -8.24 8.45 2.57
N LEU A 47 -7.85 7.42 1.81
CA LEU A 47 -8.71 6.48 1.10
C LEU A 47 -8.78 5.10 1.77
N ALA A 48 -8.06 4.88 2.88
CA ALA A 48 -8.11 3.62 3.61
C ALA A 48 -9.53 3.33 4.12
N ILE A 49 -9.95 2.07 4.02
CA ILE A 49 -11.29 1.59 4.39
C ILE A 49 -11.25 0.61 5.57
N HIS A 50 -10.11 -0.03 5.81
CA HIS A 50 -9.91 -1.02 6.86
C HIS A 50 -9.26 -0.44 8.12
N LEU A 51 -8.92 0.86 8.12
CA LEU A 51 -8.33 1.54 9.28
C LEU A 51 -9.37 2.41 10.02
N PRO A 52 -9.19 2.62 11.34
CA PRO A 52 -9.97 3.60 12.08
C PRO A 52 -9.81 5.02 11.53
N ALA A 53 -10.85 5.84 11.66
CA ALA A 53 -10.79 7.25 11.26
C ALA A 53 -9.64 7.99 11.96
N LYS A 54 -8.87 8.79 11.20
CA LYS A 54 -7.78 9.61 11.74
C LYS A 54 -8.33 10.61 12.75
N LYS A 55 -7.67 10.69 13.91
CA LYS A 55 -7.94 11.75 14.90
C LYS A 55 -7.41 13.07 14.35
N LYS A 56 -8.27 14.09 14.33
CA LYS A 56 -7.93 15.46 13.94
C LYS A 56 -7.06 16.14 15.00
#